data_AF-A0A1B7MQT8-F1
#
_entry.id   AF-A0A1B7MQT8-F1
#
_cell.length_a   1.000
_cell.length_b   1.000
_cell.length_c   1.000
_cell.angle_alpha   90.00
_cell.angle_beta   90.00
_cell.angle_gamma   90.00
#
_symmetry.space_group_name_H-M   'P 1'
#
loop_
_entity.id
_entity.type
_entity.pdbx_description
1 polymer ?
#
loop_
_entity_poly.entity_id
_entity_poly.type
_entity_poly.pdbx_seq_one_letter_code
_entity_poly.pdbx_strand_id
1 'polypeptide(L)' 'YRMKEQSSSEEVLERNVLESLDAVPLELMRRSMRFIDAYQKGLNGTQAAWAIKKHHGHRVLPQPIM' A
#
# COMPACT_ATOMS: atom_id res chain seq x y z
N TYR A 1 -8.23 5.90 10.91
CA TYR A 1 -8.54 5.08 12.09
C TYR A 1 -7.88 5.67 13.34
N ARG A 2 -6.54 5.71 13.45
CA ARG A 2 -5.85 6.30 14.62
C ARG A 2 -6.10 7.81 14.86
N MET A 3 -6.57 8.53 13.85
CA MET A 3 -6.96 9.94 13.94
C MET A 3 -8.43 10.13 14.38
N LYS A 4 -9.22 9.06 14.48
CA LYS A 4 -10.59 9.10 14.99
C LYS A 4 -10.56 9.07 16.52
N GLU A 5 -11.57 9.62 17.17
CA GLU A 5 -11.68 9.56 18.62
C GLU A 5 -11.73 8.11 19.11
N GLN A 6 -11.12 7.87 20.28
CA GLN A 6 -11.09 6.56 20.88
C GLN A 6 -12.48 6.21 21.43
N SER A 7 -12.94 4.99 21.15
CA SER A 7 -14.24 4.47 21.61
C SER A 7 -14.06 3.08 22.20
N SER A 8 -14.91 2.73 23.17
CA SER A 8 -15.03 1.38 23.74
C SER A 8 -16.15 0.54 23.10
N SER A 9 -16.99 1.14 22.23
CA SER A 9 -18.02 0.41 21.48
C SER A 9 -17.44 -0.18 20.21
N GLU A 10 -17.66 -1.49 20.01
CA GLU A 10 -17.20 -2.23 18.85
C GLU A 10 -17.83 -1.70 17.56
N GLU A 11 -19.13 -1.35 17.58
CA GLU A 11 -19.84 -0.83 16.40
C GLU A 11 -19.23 0.50 15.91
N VAL A 12 -18.82 1.36 16.85
CA VAL A 12 -18.14 2.62 16.53
C VAL A 12 -16.76 2.36 15.95
N LEU A 13 -16.02 1.38 16.49
CA LEU A 13 -14.70 1.02 15.98
C LEU A 13 -14.78 0.44 14.57
N GLU A 14 -15.74 -0.45 14.31
CA GLU A 14 -15.96 -1.04 12.99
C GLU A 14 -16.27 0.04 11.95
N ARG A 15 -17.23 0.92 12.24
CA ARG A 15 -17.57 2.06 11.35
C ARG A 15 -16.34 2.95 11.10
N ASN A 16 -15.56 3.24 12.14
CA ASN A 16 -14.35 4.05 12.01
C ASN A 16 -13.30 3.37 11.12
N VAL A 17 -13.18 2.04 11.14
CA VAL A 17 -12.29 1.29 10.25
C VAL A 17 -12.77 1.42 8.81
N LEU A 18 -14.05 1.15 8.54
CA LEU A 18 -14.62 1.22 7.19
C LEU A 18 -14.45 2.62 6.58
N GLU A 19 -14.87 3.67 7.30
CA GLU A 19 -14.71 5.06 6.85
C GLU A 19 -13.24 5.41 6.58
N SER A 20 -12.31 4.87 7.38
CA SER A 20 -10.89 5.12 7.19
C SER A 20 -10.32 4.42 5.97
N LEU A 21 -10.82 3.22 5.65
CA LEU A 21 -10.42 2.47 4.46
C LEU A 21 -10.97 3.13 3.20
N ASP A 22 -12.23 3.57 3.22
CA ASP A 22 -12.88 4.26 2.10
C ASP A 22 -12.22 5.62 1.81
N ALA A 23 -11.69 6.28 2.84
CA ALA A 23 -10.97 7.54 2.67
C ALA A 23 -9.59 7.39 2.00
N VAL A 24 -9.02 6.18 1.89
CA VAL A 24 -7.72 5.98 1.23
C VAL A 24 -7.88 6.04 -0.29
N PRO A 25 -7.22 6.96 -1.00
CA PRO A 25 -7.29 7.00 -2.46
C PRO A 25 -6.80 5.70 -3.10
N LEU A 26 -7.54 5.19 -4.09
CA LEU A 26 -7.20 3.97 -4.83
C LEU A 26 -5.80 4.01 -5.45
N GLU A 27 -5.29 5.20 -5.80
CA GLU A 27 -3.94 5.37 -6.31
C GLU A 27 -2.88 4.95 -5.27
N LEU A 28 -3.09 5.28 -3.99
CA LEU A 28 -2.18 4.88 -2.91
C LEU A 28 -2.21 3.36 -2.72
N MET A 29 -3.39 2.73 -2.79
CA MET A 29 -3.49 1.26 -2.73
C MET A 29 -2.72 0.60 -3.88
N ARG A 30 -2.89 1.09 -5.11
CA ARG A 30 -2.15 0.61 -6.29
C ARG A 30 -0.64 0.81 -6.15
N ARG A 31 -0.21 1.94 -5.61
CA ARG A 31 1.20 2.22 -5.33
C ARG A 31 1.76 1.26 -4.29
N SER A 32 1.04 1.03 -3.19
CA SER A 32 1.43 0.06 -2.15
C SER A 32 1.58 -1.35 -2.70
N MET A 33 0.66 -1.80 -3.57
CA MET A 33 0.77 -3.12 -4.21
C MET A 33 2.07 -3.29 -5.02
N ARG A 34 2.55 -2.25 -5.70
CA ARG A 34 3.83 -2.31 -6.45
C ARG A 34 5.03 -2.46 -5.51
N PHE A 35 5.01 -1.79 -4.37
CA PHE A 35 6.05 -1.96 -3.35
C PHE A 35 5.98 -3.36 -2.71
N ILE A 36 4.79 -3.88 -2.45
CA ILE A 36 4.61 -5.27 -1.96
C ILE A 36 5.18 -6.28 -2.95
N ASP A 37 4.89 -6.16 -4.26
CA ASP A 37 5.47 -7.02 -5.30
C ASP A 37 7.01 -6.93 -5.32
N ALA A 38 7.57 -5.73 -5.17
CA ALA A 38 9.01 -5.52 -5.09
C ALA A 38 9.63 -6.20 -3.86
N TYR A 39 8.99 -6.09 -2.69
CA TYR A 39 9.45 -6.73 -1.45
C TYR A 39 9.34 -8.25 -1.52
N GLN A 40 8.26 -8.79 -2.10
CA GLN A 40 8.11 -10.23 -2.35
C GLN A 40 9.21 -10.79 -3.26
N LYS A 41 9.74 -9.95 -4.16
CA LYS A 41 10.89 -10.25 -5.03
C LYS A 41 12.25 -9.98 -4.38
N GLY A 42 12.29 -9.66 -3.08
CA GLY A 42 13.53 -9.48 -2.31
C GLY A 42 14.22 -8.13 -2.47
N LEU A 43 13.57 -7.15 -3.12
CA LEU A 43 14.14 -5.81 -3.24
C LEU A 43 14.06 -5.06 -1.91
N ASN A 44 15.11 -4.30 -1.57
CA ASN A 44 15.05 -3.36 -0.46
C ASN A 44 14.31 -2.07 -0.84
N GLY A 45 14.07 -1.17 0.13
CA GLY A 45 13.30 0.07 -0.10
C GLY A 45 13.85 0.96 -1.22
N THR A 46 15.17 1.09 -1.33
CA THR A 46 15.83 1.89 -2.38
C THR A 46 15.68 1.24 -3.75
N GLN A 47 15.88 -0.08 -3.83
CA GLN A 47 15.71 -0.84 -5.07
C GLN A 47 14.25 -0.85 -5.53
N ALA A 48 13.31 -1.04 -4.61
CA ALA A 48 11.87 -1.01 -4.90
C ALA A 48 11.45 0.37 -5.45
N ALA A 49 11.88 1.46 -4.80
CA ALA A 49 11.59 2.81 -5.28
C ALA A 49 12.17 3.07 -6.68
N TRP A 50 13.41 2.62 -6.93
CA TRP A 50 14.04 2.73 -8.24
C TRP A 50 13.29 1.90 -9.30
N ALA A 51 12.95 0.64 -9.00
CA ALA A 51 12.30 -0.28 -9.92
C ALA A 51 10.89 0.22 -10.31
N ILE A 52 10.12 0.74 -9.35
CA ILE A 52 8.80 1.31 -9.60
C ILE A 52 8.90 2.57 -10.46
N LYS A 53 9.93 3.41 -10.25
CA LYS A 53 10.18 4.59 -11.09
C LYS A 53 10.60 4.19 -12.51
N LYS A 54 11.46 3.19 -12.65
CA LYS A 54 11.97 2.69 -13.94
C LYS A 54 10.87 2.01 -14.75
N HIS A 55 9.99 1.26 -14.09
CA HIS A 55 8.93 0.46 -14.71
C HIS A 55 7.52 1.05 -14.48
N HIS A 56 7.38 2.36 -14.36
CA HIS A 56 6.11 3.01 -13.97
C HIS A 56 4.90 2.64 -14.85
N GLY A 57 5.13 2.35 -16.14
CA GLY A 57 4.12 1.89 -17.09
C GLY A 57 3.78 0.40 -17.00
N HIS A 58 4.69 -0.41 -16.46
CA HIS A 58 4.49 -1.84 -16.28
C HIS A 58 3.91 -2.08 -14.89
N ARG A 59 2.81 -2.84 -14.81
CA ARG A 59 2.15 -3.14 -13.53
C ARG A 59 2.88 -4.22 -12.71
N VAL A 60 3.89 -4.86 -13.31
CA VAL A 60 4.64 -5.98 -12.74
C VAL A 60 6.12 -5.79 -13.04
N LEU A 61 6.98 -6.04 -12.05
CA LEU A 61 8.43 -6.03 -12.27
C LEU A 61 8.86 -7.28 -13.05
N PRO A 62 9.67 -7.14 -14.13
CA PRO A 62 10.18 -8.27 -14.89
C PRO A 62 11.13 -9.14 -14.04
N GLN A 63 11.16 -10.45 -14.29
CA GLN A 63 12.21 -11.36 -13.78
C GLN A 63 13.33 -11.46 -14.83
N PRO A 64 14.63 -11.64 -14.45
CA PRO A 64 15.17 -11.81 -13.11
C PRO A 64 15.57 -10.49 -12.45
N ILE A 65 15.56 -10.52 -11.12
CA ILE A 65 15.93 -9.43 -10.21
C ILE A 65 17.39 -9.04 -10.48
N MET A 66 17.66 -7.74 -10.60
CA MET A 66 19.03 -7.19 -10.72
C MET A 66 19.97 -7.70 -9.64
#